data_AF-A0AAW1HVL9-F1
#
_entry.id   AF-A0AAW1HVL9-F1
#
_cell.length_a   1.000
_cell.length_b   1.000
_cell.length_c   1.000
_cell.angle_alpha   90.00
_cell.angle_beta   90.00
_cell.angle_gamma   90.00
#
_symmetry.space_group_name_H-M   'P 1'
#
loop_
_entity.id
_entity.type
_entity.pdbx_description
1 polymer ?
#
loop_
_entity_poly.entity_id
_entity_poly.type
_entity_poly.pdbx_seq_one_letter_code
_entity_poly.pdbx_strand_id
1 'polypeptide(L)'
;MYRSNHSMETMRRTISRKGECMKNLMAEVAALLEVEIGEEFDIEGIGLSFPIINPFKITENGLIGHKGGEISCSLYRLLTGEWTIIKKPWKPEEDDKYYYVNPDGYTESSRFFHAFDYSMLHSGNCFRTEQEAEANREAIMEKFGWE
;
A
#
# COMPACT_ATOMS: atom_id res chain seq x y z
N MET A 1 5.44 -44.45 -49.14
CA MET A 1 5.12 -44.19 -47.72
C MET A 1 6.39 -43.68 -47.05
N TYR A 2 6.54 -42.38 -46.73
CA TYR A 2 7.53 -41.84 -45.78
C TYR A 2 7.46 -40.30 -45.79
N ARG A 3 6.44 -39.70 -45.17
CA ARG A 3 6.43 -38.27 -44.79
C ARG A 3 5.46 -38.03 -43.64
N SER A 4 5.78 -38.50 -42.43
CA SER A 4 4.95 -38.18 -41.25
C SER A 4 5.69 -38.10 -39.92
N ASN A 5 7.04 -38.08 -39.87
CA ASN A 5 7.75 -37.96 -38.58
C ASN A 5 8.30 -36.54 -38.31
N HIS A 6 8.59 -35.75 -39.36
CA HIS A 6 9.13 -34.39 -39.17
C HIS A 6 8.08 -33.39 -38.65
N SER A 7 6.80 -33.59 -39.01
CA SER A 7 5.68 -32.76 -38.55
C SER A 7 5.35 -33.01 -37.07
N MET A 8 5.49 -34.24 -36.59
CA MET A 8 5.21 -34.61 -35.19
C MET A 8 6.33 -34.17 -34.22
N GLU A 9 7.60 -34.17 -34.63
CA GLU A 9 8.70 -33.61 -33.81
C GLU A 9 8.63 -32.09 -33.70
N THR A 10 8.21 -31.42 -34.76
CA THR A 10 8.02 -29.96 -34.75
C THR A 10 6.89 -29.58 -33.80
N MET A 11 5.80 -30.33 -33.80
CA MET A 11 4.64 -30.10 -32.92
C MET A 11 4.94 -30.45 -31.44
N ARG A 12 5.77 -31.47 -31.18
CA ARG A 12 6.26 -31.77 -29.81
C ARG A 12 7.19 -30.69 -29.26
N ARG A 13 7.98 -30.01 -30.10
CA ARG A 13 8.79 -28.86 -29.68
C ARG A 13 7.97 -27.61 -29.39
N THR A 14 6.82 -27.42 -30.05
CA THR A 14 5.95 -26.26 -29.79
C THR A 14 5.11 -26.43 -28.51
N ILE A 15 4.70 -27.65 -28.17
CA ILE A 15 3.87 -27.95 -26.99
C ILE A 15 4.71 -28.02 -25.69
N SER A 16 6.04 -28.11 -25.78
CA SER A 16 6.95 -28.15 -24.63
C SER A 16 7.37 -26.76 -24.09
N ARG A 17 6.93 -25.65 -24.69
CA ARG A 17 7.03 -24.31 -24.09
C ARG A 17 5.68 -23.98 -23.47
N LYS A 18 5.36 -24.64 -22.36
CA LYS A 18 4.42 -24.11 -21.38
C LYS A 18 5.09 -22.84 -20.86
N GLY A 19 4.79 -21.70 -21.49
CA GLY A 19 5.48 -20.45 -21.22
C GLY A 19 5.44 -20.20 -19.72
N GLU A 20 6.62 -20.16 -19.08
CA GLU A 20 6.72 -19.58 -17.75
C GLU A 20 6.11 -18.18 -17.86
N CYS A 21 5.03 -17.95 -17.13
CA CYS A 21 4.50 -16.61 -16.98
C CYS A 21 5.65 -15.76 -16.42
N MET A 22 5.92 -14.62 -17.06
CA MET A 22 6.95 -13.71 -16.55
C MET A 22 6.65 -13.40 -15.08
N LYS A 23 7.71 -13.30 -14.26
CA LYS A 23 7.57 -12.95 -12.85
C LYS A 23 6.79 -11.64 -12.73
N ASN A 24 5.76 -11.63 -11.90
CA ASN A 24 5.03 -10.41 -11.57
C ASN A 24 5.94 -9.51 -10.70
N LEU A 25 6.15 -8.26 -11.15
CA LEU A 25 7.05 -7.30 -10.48
C LEU A 25 6.30 -6.28 -9.61
N MET A 26 4.97 -6.38 -9.47
CA MET A 26 4.20 -5.36 -8.75
C MET A 26 4.57 -5.24 -7.27
N ALA A 27 5.01 -6.32 -6.62
CA ALA A 27 5.53 -6.26 -5.26
C ALA A 27 6.82 -5.42 -5.16
N GLU A 28 7.70 -5.51 -6.16
CA GLU A 28 8.94 -4.72 -6.23
C GLU A 28 8.62 -3.25 -6.51
N VAL A 29 7.64 -2.98 -7.37
CA VAL A 29 7.14 -1.63 -7.65
C VAL A 29 6.54 -0.97 -6.40
N ALA A 30 5.74 -1.71 -5.63
CA ALA A 30 5.17 -1.22 -4.37
C ALA A 30 6.28 -0.81 -3.38
N ALA A 31 7.31 -1.66 -3.23
CA ALA A 31 8.46 -1.37 -2.38
C ALA A 31 9.26 -0.14 -2.84
N LEU A 32 9.46 0.04 -4.16
CA LEU A 32 10.13 1.23 -4.71
C LEU A 32 9.36 2.53 -4.48
N LEU A 33 8.03 2.43 -4.41
CA LEU A 33 7.13 3.54 -4.12
C LEU A 33 6.84 3.69 -2.62
N GLU A 34 7.51 2.89 -1.78
CA GLU A 34 7.38 2.85 -0.32
C GLU A 34 5.95 2.58 0.17
N VAL A 35 5.14 1.82 -0.57
CA VAL A 35 3.76 1.45 -0.20
C VAL A 35 3.60 -0.07 -0.15
N GLU A 36 2.64 -0.55 0.64
CA GLU A 36 2.27 -1.97 0.68
C GLU A 36 1.29 -2.33 -0.45
N ILE A 37 1.28 -3.60 -0.88
CA ILE A 37 0.25 -4.10 -1.80
C ILE A 37 -1.12 -3.97 -1.13
N GLY A 38 -2.04 -3.29 -1.80
CA GLY A 38 -3.39 -3.02 -1.30
C GLY A 38 -3.52 -1.75 -0.46
N GLU A 39 -2.42 -1.11 -0.05
CA GLU A 39 -2.43 0.16 0.68
C GLU A 39 -3.07 1.26 -0.18
N GLU A 40 -4.02 1.99 0.41
CA GLU A 40 -4.65 3.14 -0.23
C GLU A 40 -3.85 4.41 -0.01
N PHE A 41 -3.54 5.10 -1.10
CA PHE A 41 -2.85 6.38 -1.10
C PHE A 41 -3.47 7.33 -2.12
N ASP A 42 -3.26 8.62 -1.93
CA ASP A 42 -3.65 9.63 -2.90
C ASP A 42 -2.45 9.96 -3.80
N ILE A 43 -2.71 10.45 -5.01
CA ILE A 43 -1.65 10.93 -5.92
C ILE A 43 -1.87 12.42 -6.19
N GLU A 44 -0.77 13.19 -6.15
CA GLU A 44 -0.72 14.58 -6.59
C GLU A 44 0.17 14.73 -7.82
N GLY A 45 -0.25 15.57 -8.78
CA GLY A 45 0.40 15.65 -10.09
C GLY A 45 -0.22 16.68 -11.03
N ILE A 46 0.58 17.18 -11.98
CA ILE A 46 0.15 18.18 -12.96
C ILE A 46 -0.93 17.59 -13.86
N GLY A 47 -2.09 18.26 -13.94
CA GLY A 47 -3.23 17.84 -14.76
C GLY A 47 -4.20 16.88 -14.06
N LEU A 48 -3.96 16.53 -12.79
CA LEU A 48 -4.93 15.83 -11.94
C LEU A 48 -5.99 16.81 -11.42
N SER A 49 -6.71 17.50 -12.31
CA SER A 49 -7.83 18.39 -11.96
C SER A 49 -9.16 17.64 -11.75
N PHE A 50 -9.13 16.31 -11.62
CA PHE A 50 -10.31 15.50 -11.35
C PHE A 50 -10.22 14.82 -9.97
N PRO A 51 -11.04 15.22 -8.97
CA PRO A 51 -11.11 14.59 -7.64
C PRO A 51 -11.73 13.18 -7.65
N ILE A 52 -11.74 12.50 -8.80
CA ILE A 52 -12.59 11.32 -9.06
C ILE A 52 -11.78 10.00 -8.97
N ILE A 53 -10.46 10.07 -8.83
CA ILE A 53 -9.58 8.90 -9.02
C ILE A 53 -8.90 8.42 -7.73
N ASN A 54 -8.72 9.32 -6.76
CA ASN A 54 -8.24 8.97 -5.42
C ASN A 54 -9.33 8.24 -4.61
N PRO A 55 -8.95 7.35 -3.67
CA PRO A 55 -7.62 6.78 -3.49
C PRO A 55 -7.21 5.79 -4.59
N PHE A 56 -5.90 5.62 -4.75
CA PHE A 56 -5.27 4.57 -5.54
C PHE A 56 -4.70 3.48 -4.63
N LYS A 57 -4.45 2.30 -5.21
CA LYS A 57 -3.66 1.24 -4.57
C LYS A 57 -2.85 0.47 -5.61
N ILE A 58 -1.70 -0.05 -5.17
CA ILE A 58 -0.94 -1.03 -5.97
C ILE A 58 -1.51 -2.42 -5.69
N THR A 59 -1.78 -3.18 -6.75
CA THR A 59 -2.21 -4.59 -6.68
C THR A 59 -1.30 -5.46 -7.53
N GLU A 60 -1.47 -6.77 -7.46
CA GLU A 60 -0.81 -7.70 -8.37
C GLU A 60 -1.09 -7.41 -9.85
N ASN A 61 -2.19 -6.70 -10.17
CA ASN A 61 -2.58 -6.36 -11.53
C ASN A 61 -2.13 -4.97 -11.97
N GLY A 62 -1.46 -4.19 -11.12
CA GLY A 62 -1.07 -2.81 -11.43
C GLY A 62 -1.63 -1.78 -10.45
N LEU A 63 -1.56 -0.51 -10.86
CA LEU A 63 -2.13 0.64 -10.15
C LEU A 63 -3.63 0.75 -10.47
N ILE A 64 -4.46 0.70 -9.43
CA ILE A 64 -5.92 0.75 -9.54
C ILE A 64 -6.43 1.97 -8.78
N GLY A 65 -7.31 2.77 -9.39
CA GLY A 65 -8.01 3.87 -8.72
C GLY A 65 -9.32 3.42 -8.05
N HIS A 66 -9.92 4.29 -7.24
CA HIS A 66 -11.10 3.99 -6.41
C HIS A 66 -12.29 3.38 -7.17
N LYS A 67 -12.47 3.73 -8.46
CA LYS A 67 -13.55 3.19 -9.30
C LYS A 67 -13.24 1.85 -9.97
N GLY A 68 -12.14 1.19 -9.60
CA GLY A 68 -11.74 -0.12 -10.13
C GLY A 68 -11.22 -0.07 -11.58
N GLY A 69 -11.06 1.12 -12.16
CA GLY A 69 -10.41 1.29 -13.45
C GLY A 69 -8.90 1.14 -13.30
N GLU A 70 -8.29 0.29 -14.12
CA GLU A 70 -6.84 0.26 -14.30
C GLU A 70 -6.41 1.54 -15.01
N ILE A 71 -5.40 2.23 -14.45
CA ILE A 71 -4.88 3.46 -15.06
C ILE A 71 -3.40 3.25 -15.35
N SER A 72 -3.14 2.47 -16.39
CA SER A 72 -1.79 2.07 -16.81
C SER A 72 -0.88 3.26 -17.13
N CYS A 73 -1.43 4.40 -17.60
CA CYS A 73 -0.66 5.61 -17.87
C CYS A 73 -0.26 6.39 -16.60
N SER A 74 -0.80 6.07 -15.43
CA SER A 74 -0.45 6.76 -14.19
C SER A 74 0.79 6.17 -13.51
N LEU A 75 1.03 4.87 -13.68
CA LEU A 75 2.16 4.21 -13.04
C LEU A 75 3.50 4.73 -13.56
N TYR A 76 3.65 4.96 -14.87
CA TYR A 76 4.91 5.49 -15.40
C TYR A 76 5.24 6.87 -14.84
N ARG A 77 4.24 7.72 -14.58
CA ARG A 77 4.44 9.08 -14.04
C ARG A 77 4.92 9.08 -12.59
N LEU A 78 4.46 8.12 -11.79
CA LEU A 78 5.01 7.87 -10.46
C LEU A 78 6.47 7.41 -10.55
N LEU A 79 6.75 6.45 -11.44
CA LEU A 79 8.09 5.89 -11.60
C LEU A 79 9.11 6.89 -12.18
N THR A 80 8.66 7.89 -12.96
CA THR A 80 9.51 8.98 -13.46
C THR A 80 9.58 10.17 -12.51
N GLY A 81 8.86 10.16 -11.38
CA GLY A 81 8.79 11.26 -10.42
C GLY A 81 8.03 12.50 -10.93
N GLU A 82 7.21 12.35 -11.97
CA GLU A 82 6.32 13.43 -12.43
C GLU A 82 5.18 13.64 -11.42
N TRP A 83 4.73 12.55 -10.80
CA TRP A 83 3.66 12.51 -9.80
C TRP A 83 4.18 12.00 -8.46
N THR A 84 3.54 12.45 -7.39
CA THR A 84 3.94 12.14 -6.00
C THR A 84 2.83 11.37 -5.29
N ILE A 85 3.22 10.35 -4.54
CA ILE A 85 2.32 9.64 -3.64
C ILE A 85 2.13 10.46 -2.36
N ILE A 86 0.87 10.68 -2.01
CA ILE A 86 0.44 11.25 -0.75
C ILE A 86 -0.12 10.10 0.10
N LYS A 87 0.70 9.58 1.00
CA LYS A 87 0.26 8.55 1.95
C LYS A 87 -0.83 9.12 2.84
N LYS A 88 -1.91 8.36 3.00
CA LYS A 88 -2.92 8.71 3.99
C LYS A 88 -2.34 8.46 5.38
N PRO A 89 -2.66 9.31 6.37
CA PRO A 89 -2.41 8.96 7.76
C PRO A 89 -3.03 7.59 8.03
N TRP A 90 -2.23 6.67 8.56
CA TRP A 90 -2.72 5.36 8.93
C TRP A 90 -3.88 5.49 9.94
N LYS A 91 -4.89 4.65 9.78
CA LYS A 91 -6.05 4.56 10.67
C LYS A 91 -6.36 3.08 10.90
N PRO A 92 -6.54 2.61 12.15
CA PRO A 92 -6.94 1.24 12.44
C PRO A 92 -8.39 0.95 11.98
N GLU A 93 -8.64 -0.29 11.57
CA GLU A 93 -10.00 -0.83 11.40
C GLU A 93 -10.62 -1.21 12.75
N GLU A 94 -11.89 -1.61 12.76
CA GLU A 94 -12.54 -2.11 13.98
C GLU A 94 -11.87 -3.42 14.45
N ASP A 95 -11.60 -3.52 15.76
CA ASP A 95 -10.84 -4.59 16.42
C ASP A 95 -9.32 -4.63 16.14
N ASP A 96 -8.81 -3.76 15.25
CA ASP A 96 -7.37 -3.70 14.97
C ASP A 96 -6.56 -3.28 16.21
N LYS A 97 -5.38 -3.89 16.36
CA LYS A 97 -4.41 -3.50 17.38
C LYS A 97 -3.72 -2.20 16.97
N TYR A 98 -3.67 -1.25 17.89
CA TYR A 98 -2.90 -0.01 17.74
C TYR A 98 -2.05 0.24 18.98
N TYR A 99 -1.06 1.14 18.85
CA TYR A 99 -0.19 1.58 19.94
C TYR A 99 -0.42 3.05 20.26
N TYR A 100 -0.24 3.43 21.51
CA TYR A 100 -0.38 4.80 21.99
C TYR A 100 0.58 5.06 23.15
N VAL A 101 0.87 6.32 23.42
CA VAL A 101 1.68 6.75 24.57
C VAL A 101 0.73 7.10 25.71
N ASN A 102 0.93 6.50 26.87
CA ASN A 102 0.13 6.77 28.06
C ASN A 102 0.64 8.03 28.80
N PRO A 103 -0.11 8.56 29.79
CA PRO A 103 0.31 9.74 30.54
C PRO A 103 1.62 9.62 31.33
N ASP A 104 2.06 8.39 31.61
CA ASP A 104 3.35 8.12 32.26
C ASP A 104 4.51 8.01 31.25
N GLY A 105 4.25 8.29 29.96
CA GLY A 105 5.23 8.24 28.88
C GLY A 105 5.56 6.84 28.36
N TYR A 106 4.86 5.80 28.80
CA TYR A 106 5.06 4.45 28.28
C TYR A 106 4.20 4.18 27.05
N THR A 107 4.75 3.39 26.12
CA THR A 107 4.00 2.88 24.99
C THR A 107 3.13 1.70 25.43
N GLU A 108 1.84 1.77 25.16
CA GLU A 108 0.86 0.71 25.38
C GLU A 108 0.15 0.34 24.08
N SER A 109 -0.66 -0.73 24.12
CA SER A 109 -1.48 -1.13 22.97
C SER A 109 -2.90 -1.46 23.39
N SER A 110 -3.86 -1.10 22.53
CA SER A 110 -5.27 -1.43 22.69
C SER A 110 -5.84 -1.96 21.36
N ARG A 111 -7.10 -2.39 21.38
CA ARG A 111 -7.89 -2.72 20.19
C ARG A 111 -8.86 -1.60 19.89
N PHE A 112 -8.99 -1.23 18.63
CA PHE A 112 -9.80 -0.09 18.20
C PHE A 112 -11.29 -0.46 18.16
N PHE A 113 -12.05 -0.07 19.18
CA PHE A 113 -13.47 -0.45 19.27
C PHE A 113 -14.34 0.56 20.04
N HIS A 114 -13.79 1.18 21.08
CA HIS A 114 -14.50 2.07 21.99
C HIS A 114 -14.28 3.54 21.67
N ALA A 115 -15.11 4.42 22.24
CA ALA A 115 -15.02 5.86 22.06
C ALA A 115 -13.64 6.45 22.44
N PHE A 116 -12.97 5.82 23.41
CA PHE A 116 -11.59 6.16 23.80
C PHE A 116 -10.60 6.00 22.63
N ASP A 117 -10.75 4.95 21.82
CA ASP A 117 -9.82 4.68 20.72
C ASP A 117 -9.98 5.72 19.60
N TYR A 118 -11.21 6.16 19.33
CA TYR A 118 -11.45 7.30 18.43
C TYR A 118 -10.83 8.59 18.96
N SER A 119 -10.85 8.82 20.27
CA SER A 119 -10.16 9.96 20.88
C SER A 119 -8.66 9.90 20.62
N MET A 120 -8.05 8.73 20.80
CA MET A 120 -6.61 8.52 20.52
C MET A 120 -6.27 8.78 19.05
N LEU A 121 -7.11 8.30 18.13
CA LEU A 121 -6.95 8.56 16.69
C LEU A 121 -7.04 10.06 16.38
N HIS A 122 -8.09 10.74 16.85
CA HIS A 122 -8.31 12.16 16.55
C HIS A 122 -7.29 13.07 17.23
N SER A 123 -6.73 12.64 18.36
CA SER A 123 -5.63 13.34 19.01
C SER A 123 -4.26 13.04 18.39
N GLY A 124 -4.17 12.13 17.42
CA GLY A 124 -2.89 11.72 16.81
C GLY A 124 -2.01 10.88 17.73
N ASN A 125 -2.57 10.28 18.78
CA ASN A 125 -1.88 9.34 19.69
C ASN A 125 -2.31 7.90 19.37
N CYS A 126 -2.26 7.53 18.10
CA CYS A 126 -2.70 6.23 17.60
C CYS A 126 -1.76 5.81 16.47
N PHE A 127 -0.97 4.78 16.72
CA PHE A 127 0.16 4.37 15.89
C PHE A 127 0.03 2.91 15.47
N ARG A 128 0.52 2.57 14.29
CA ARG A 128 0.45 1.21 13.73
C ARG A 128 1.41 0.28 14.46
N THR A 129 2.55 0.82 14.89
CA THR A 129 3.62 0.06 15.54
C THR A 129 4.05 0.68 16.86
N GLU A 130 4.62 -0.14 17.74
CA GLU A 130 5.19 0.31 19.01
C GLU A 130 6.36 1.29 18.79
N GLN A 131 7.17 1.04 17.75
CA GLN A 131 8.29 1.89 17.39
C GLN A 131 7.85 3.28 16.92
N GLU A 132 6.73 3.37 16.20
CA GLU A 132 6.14 4.67 15.82
C GLU A 132 5.68 5.45 17.05
N ALA A 133 5.01 4.79 18.00
CA ALA A 133 4.57 5.44 19.24
C ALA A 133 5.76 5.93 20.07
N GLU A 134 6.78 5.10 20.22
CA GLU A 134 8.03 5.43 20.92
C GLU A 134 8.75 6.62 20.26
N ALA A 135 8.85 6.64 18.93
CA ALA A 135 9.46 7.73 18.17
C ALA A 135 8.68 9.06 18.31
N ASN A 136 7.38 9.00 18.59
CA ASN A 136 6.53 10.17 18.78
C ASN A 136 6.27 10.52 20.25
N ARG A 137 6.84 9.77 21.21
CA ARG A 137 6.58 9.94 22.64
C ARG A 137 6.73 11.38 23.11
N GLU A 138 7.87 12.01 22.86
CA GLU A 138 8.14 13.37 23.35
C GLU A 138 7.12 14.37 22.82
N ALA A 139 6.77 14.28 21.53
CA ALA A 139 5.77 15.14 20.91
C ALA A 139 4.36 14.93 21.50
N ILE A 140 4.01 13.69 21.85
CA ILE A 140 2.74 13.37 22.51
C ILE A 140 2.72 13.90 23.95
N MET A 141 3.77 13.68 24.72
CA MET A 141 3.90 14.19 26.09
C MET A 141 3.78 15.71 26.13
N GLU A 142 4.51 16.42 25.25
CA GLU A 142 4.43 17.87 25.11
C GLU A 142 3.03 18.34 24.73
N LYS A 143 2.40 17.68 23.74
CA LYS A 143 1.06 18.03 23.24
C LYS A 143 -0.01 18.01 24.34
N PHE A 144 0.06 17.03 25.23
CA PHE A 144 -0.92 16.87 26.30
C PHE A 144 -0.50 17.51 27.63
N GLY A 145 0.76 17.98 27.74
CA GLY A 145 1.31 18.48 28.99
C GLY A 145 1.44 17.38 30.04
N TRP A 146 1.80 16.17 29.62
CA TRP A 146 2.11 15.06 30.52
C TRP A 146 3.59 15.12 30.92
N GLU A 147 3.91 14.78 32.17
CA GLU A 147 5.25 14.87 32.77
C GLU A 147 5.90 13.50 32.94
#